data_AF-A0AA35URD8-F1
#
_entry.id   AF-A0AA35URD8-F1
#
_cell.length_a   1.000
_cell.length_b   1.000
_cell.length_c   1.000
_cell.angle_alpha   90.00
_cell.angle_beta   90.00
_cell.angle_gamma   90.00
#
_symmetry.space_group_name_H-M   'P 1'
#
loop_
_entity.id
_entity.type
_entity.pdbx_description
1 polymer ?
#
loop_
_entity_poly.entity_id
_entity_poly.type
_entity_poly.pdbx_seq_one_letter_code
_entity_poly.pdbx_strand_id
1 'polypeptide(L)'
;MWRRSSVALAFTVLASMQPLFAAPAVKGRHAASGTKSLAQVADPVVMTPHPGTDLDTQARALLSDDIADAKAHHDAPAVLTASAPLSNAKDDMALFVQLQSGWLCGSAGCTTSVYLRHKNQWHEVLDSVSGNIAVLPTRHQGMRDLLISGDDRWIWQGNGYQDTAPTAPLGNLKQSIERHQEKMGKRD
;
A
#
# COMPACT_ATOMS: atom_id res chain seq x y z
N MET A 1 -20.25 54.98 7.18
CA MET A 1 -20.99 55.56 6.02
C MET A 1 -21.23 54.41 5.04
N TRP A 2 -22.47 53.89 4.97
CA TRP A 2 -23.40 54.03 3.82
C TRP A 2 -22.82 53.43 2.52
N ARG A 3 -23.49 52.56 1.76
CA ARG A 3 -24.90 52.15 1.68
C ARG A 3 -25.02 51.11 0.54
N ARG A 4 -26.03 50.23 0.67
CA ARG A 4 -26.99 49.75 -0.38
C ARG A 4 -26.46 48.86 -1.52
N SER A 5 -26.96 47.63 -1.70
CA SER A 5 -28.34 47.13 -1.93
C SER A 5 -28.79 47.16 -3.39
N SER A 6 -29.36 46.00 -3.79
CA SER A 6 -30.34 45.75 -4.85
C SER A 6 -29.73 45.62 -6.26
N VAL A 7 -30.19 44.75 -7.17
CA VAL A 7 -31.57 44.41 -7.54
C VAL A 7 -31.57 43.02 -8.22
N ALA A 8 -32.63 42.25 -7.96
CA ALA A 8 -32.97 41.01 -8.64
C ALA A 8 -33.61 41.27 -10.03
N LEU A 9 -33.46 40.35 -10.98
CA LEU A 9 -34.40 40.21 -12.09
C LEU A 9 -34.48 38.75 -12.57
N ALA A 10 -35.69 38.22 -12.45
CA ALA A 10 -36.17 36.94 -12.99
C ALA A 10 -36.19 36.97 -14.52
N PHE A 11 -36.19 35.81 -15.19
CA PHE A 11 -37.06 35.55 -16.37
C PHE A 11 -37.11 34.05 -16.74
N THR A 12 -38.33 33.52 -16.65
CA THR A 12 -39.03 32.58 -17.55
C THR A 12 -38.45 31.22 -17.98
N VAL A 13 -39.27 30.21 -17.67
CA VAL A 13 -39.39 28.86 -18.22
C VAL A 13 -39.72 28.87 -19.72
N LEU A 14 -39.06 28.04 -20.52
CA LEU A 14 -39.62 27.47 -21.75
C LEU A 14 -39.42 25.95 -21.75
N ALA A 15 -40.54 25.23 -21.81
CA ALA A 15 -40.60 23.79 -22.01
C ALA A 15 -40.61 23.49 -23.51
N SER A 16 -39.76 22.55 -23.95
CA SER A 16 -39.83 21.95 -25.28
C SER A 16 -39.83 20.42 -25.16
N MET A 17 -40.99 19.85 -25.50
CA MET A 17 -41.20 18.42 -25.72
C MET A 17 -40.39 17.96 -26.94
N GLN A 18 -39.68 16.83 -26.81
CA GLN A 18 -39.25 16.01 -27.93
C GLN A 18 -39.46 14.53 -27.60
N PRO A 19 -40.21 13.77 -28.40
CA PRO A 19 -40.22 12.31 -28.36
C PRO A 19 -39.37 11.76 -29.52
N LEU A 20 -38.37 10.93 -29.23
CA LEU A 20 -37.67 10.15 -30.26
C LEU A 20 -37.36 8.73 -29.77
N PHE A 21 -38.05 7.78 -30.41
CA PHE A 21 -37.68 6.40 -30.75
C PHE A 21 -36.96 5.53 -29.71
N ALA A 22 -37.70 4.58 -29.13
CA ALA A 22 -37.16 3.39 -28.51
C ALA A 22 -36.81 2.33 -29.57
N ALA A 23 -35.53 2.00 -29.73
CA ALA A 23 -35.08 0.82 -30.46
C ALA A 23 -35.15 -0.42 -29.54
N PRO A 24 -35.55 -1.61 -30.04
CA PRO A 24 -35.49 -2.83 -29.26
C PRO A 24 -34.03 -3.33 -29.21
N ALA A 25 -33.34 -3.05 -28.11
CA ALA A 25 -32.07 -3.71 -27.81
C ALA A 25 -32.33 -5.15 -27.38
N VAL A 26 -31.88 -6.09 -28.20
CA VAL A 26 -31.81 -7.53 -27.89
C VAL A 26 -31.07 -7.70 -26.56
N LYS A 27 -31.78 -8.22 -25.56
CA LYS A 27 -31.27 -8.55 -24.22
C LYS A 27 -30.34 -9.76 -24.29
N GLY A 28 -29.13 -9.56 -24.79
CA GLY A 28 -27.99 -10.46 -24.50
C GLY A 28 -27.53 -10.22 -23.07
N ARG A 29 -28.23 -10.78 -22.08
CA ARG A 29 -27.78 -10.77 -20.67
C ARG A 29 -26.66 -11.79 -20.51
N HIS A 30 -25.46 -11.46 -20.98
CA HIS A 30 -24.26 -12.06 -20.40
C HIS A 30 -24.08 -11.43 -19.02
N ALA A 31 -24.64 -12.08 -18.01
CA ALA A 31 -24.31 -11.78 -16.62
C ALA A 31 -22.84 -12.14 -16.42
N ALA A 32 -21.95 -11.17 -16.67
CA ALA A 32 -20.59 -11.24 -16.15
C ALA A 32 -20.73 -11.34 -14.63
N SER A 33 -20.50 -12.53 -14.08
CA SER A 33 -20.27 -12.67 -12.65
C SER A 33 -19.04 -11.82 -12.35
N GLY A 34 -19.27 -10.62 -11.82
CA GLY A 34 -18.22 -9.67 -11.53
C GLY A 34 -17.32 -10.26 -10.44
N THR A 35 -16.19 -10.81 -10.84
CA THR A 35 -15.08 -11.08 -9.94
C THR A 35 -14.69 -9.72 -9.36
N LYS A 36 -14.98 -9.50 -8.07
CA LYS A 36 -14.50 -8.31 -7.36
C LYS A 36 -12.97 -8.30 -7.45
N SER A 37 -12.37 -7.16 -7.75
CA SER A 37 -10.91 -7.04 -7.76
C SER A 37 -10.37 -7.31 -6.36
N LEU A 38 -9.12 -7.79 -6.24
CA LEU A 38 -8.51 -8.07 -4.92
C LEU A 38 -8.55 -6.85 -4.00
N ALA A 39 -8.29 -5.65 -4.55
CA ALA A 39 -8.39 -4.39 -3.83
C ALA A 39 -9.79 -4.10 -3.26
N GLN A 40 -10.87 -4.60 -3.89
CA GLN A 40 -12.25 -4.42 -3.42
C GLN A 40 -12.63 -5.33 -2.24
N VAL A 41 -11.85 -6.36 -1.96
CA VAL A 41 -12.11 -7.35 -0.89
C VAL A 41 -11.03 -7.31 0.19
N ALA A 42 -9.98 -6.49 0.02
CA ALA A 42 -8.92 -6.32 0.99
C ALA A 42 -9.29 -5.29 2.06
N ASP A 43 -8.92 -5.56 3.31
CA ASP A 43 -9.10 -4.63 4.43
C ASP A 43 -7.88 -3.69 4.50
N PRO A 44 -8.03 -2.37 4.28
CA PRO A 44 -6.88 -1.47 4.29
C PRO A 44 -6.24 -1.36 5.68
N VAL A 45 -4.92 -1.40 5.74
CA VAL A 45 -4.14 -1.09 6.94
C VAL A 45 -3.97 0.42 7.04
N VAL A 46 -4.61 1.03 8.04
CA VAL A 46 -4.59 2.49 8.23
C VAL A 46 -3.49 2.88 9.21
N MET A 47 -2.41 3.44 8.68
CA MET A 47 -1.26 3.91 9.46
C MET A 47 -1.61 5.22 10.19
N THR A 48 -1.45 5.25 11.51
CA THR A 48 -1.81 6.41 12.35
C THR A 48 -0.71 6.67 13.39
N PRO A 49 -0.41 7.94 13.75
CA PRO A 49 0.51 8.24 14.84
C PRO A 49 -0.16 8.00 16.20
N HIS A 50 0.55 7.35 17.13
CA HIS A 50 0.07 7.09 18.49
C HIS A 50 1.08 7.51 19.56
N PRO A 51 1.57 8.77 19.56
CA PRO A 51 2.71 9.19 20.37
C PRO A 51 2.49 8.92 21.87
N GLY A 52 3.48 8.31 22.51
CA GLY A 52 3.48 8.06 23.96
C GLY A 52 2.61 6.87 24.41
N THR A 53 2.03 6.11 23.48
CA THR A 53 1.40 4.81 23.80
C THR A 53 2.43 3.69 23.90
N ASP A 54 2.04 2.55 24.47
CA ASP A 54 2.88 1.34 24.48
C ASP A 54 3.19 0.84 23.07
N LEU A 55 2.28 1.05 22.12
CA LEU A 55 2.45 0.66 20.73
C LEU A 55 3.53 1.52 20.05
N ASP A 56 3.48 2.84 20.25
CA ASP A 56 4.51 3.78 19.76
C ASP A 56 5.86 3.53 20.42
N THR A 57 5.89 3.22 21.71
CA THR A 57 7.13 2.88 22.43
C THR A 57 7.79 1.63 21.83
N GLN A 58 7.01 0.57 21.59
CA GLN A 58 7.51 -0.65 20.95
C GLN A 58 7.95 -0.39 19.52
N ALA A 59 7.17 0.36 18.74
CA ALA A 59 7.53 0.74 17.38
C ALA A 59 8.84 1.53 17.31
N ARG A 60 9.06 2.48 18.21
CA ARG A 60 10.30 3.25 18.31
C ARG A 60 11.51 2.41 18.71
N ALA A 61 11.29 1.37 19.52
CA ALA A 61 12.35 0.43 19.84
C ALA A 61 12.74 -0.40 18.61
N LEU A 62 11.75 -0.86 17.84
CA LEU A 62 11.98 -1.60 16.59
C LEU A 62 12.70 -0.75 15.53
N LEU A 63 12.35 0.53 15.42
CA LEU A 63 12.93 1.48 14.46
C LEU A 63 14.09 2.30 15.05
N SER A 64 14.73 1.82 16.11
CA SER A 64 15.69 2.64 16.87
C SER A 64 16.89 3.10 16.04
N ASP A 65 17.40 2.23 15.17
CA ASP A 65 18.52 2.53 14.27
C ASP A 65 18.11 3.54 13.19
N ASP A 66 16.98 3.35 12.53
CA ASP A 66 16.46 4.29 11.52
C ASP A 66 16.16 5.67 12.12
N ILE A 67 15.62 5.70 13.34
CA ILE A 67 15.39 6.94 14.08
C ILE A 67 16.72 7.64 14.40
N ALA A 68 17.76 6.88 14.74
CA ALA A 68 19.08 7.43 15.02
C ALA A 68 19.72 8.01 13.75
N ASP A 69 19.62 7.32 12.63
CA ASP A 69 20.12 7.79 11.33
C ASP A 69 19.39 9.06 10.89
N ALA A 70 18.06 9.06 10.89
CA ALA A 70 17.26 10.24 10.58
C ALA A 70 17.65 11.46 11.45
N LYS A 71 17.85 11.26 12.75
CA LYS A 71 18.31 12.32 13.66
C LYS A 71 19.72 12.81 13.37
N ALA A 72 20.65 11.92 12.99
CA ALA A 72 22.01 12.29 12.59
C ALA A 72 21.99 13.21 11.35
N HIS A 73 20.95 13.07 10.53
CA HIS A 73 20.66 13.91 9.37
C HIS A 73 19.71 15.09 9.64
N HIS A 74 19.58 15.50 10.91
CA HIS A 74 18.75 16.63 11.37
C HIS A 74 17.25 16.50 11.06
N ASP A 75 16.77 15.27 10.87
CA ASP A 75 15.35 15.00 10.69
C ASP A 75 14.63 14.82 12.03
N ALA A 76 13.32 15.07 12.02
CA ALA A 76 12.40 14.89 13.14
C ALA A 76 11.31 13.89 12.74
N PRO A 77 11.63 12.59 12.67
CA PRO A 77 10.72 11.63 12.06
C PRO A 77 9.50 11.31 12.93
N ALA A 78 8.34 11.16 12.30
CA ALA A 78 7.15 10.64 12.96
C ALA A 78 7.06 9.12 12.80
N VAL A 79 6.62 8.42 13.85
CA VAL A 79 6.37 6.98 13.80
C VAL A 79 4.88 6.76 13.62
N LEU A 80 4.51 6.05 12.56
CA LEU A 80 3.15 5.60 12.32
C LEU A 80 3.05 4.12 12.62
N THR A 81 1.95 3.73 13.24
CA THR A 81 1.67 2.33 13.56
C THR A 81 0.28 1.93 13.12
N ALA A 82 0.13 0.66 12.79
CA ALA A 82 -1.17 0.01 12.70
C ALA A 82 -1.07 -1.41 13.26
N SER A 83 -2.22 -2.01 13.55
CA SER A 83 -2.26 -3.41 13.97
C SER A 83 -3.39 -4.14 13.25
N ALA A 84 -3.15 -5.39 12.88
CA ALA A 84 -4.17 -6.24 12.27
C ALA A 84 -4.01 -7.70 12.72
N PRO A 85 -5.13 -8.43 12.89
CA PRO A 85 -5.08 -9.87 13.11
C PRO A 85 -4.73 -10.55 11.78
N LEU A 86 -3.52 -11.10 11.68
CA LEU A 86 -3.11 -11.88 10.50
C LEU A 86 -3.35 -13.38 10.72
N SER A 87 -3.38 -13.85 11.96
CA SER A 87 -3.68 -15.24 12.31
C SER A 87 -5.07 -15.35 12.97
N ASN A 88 -5.53 -16.58 13.22
CA ASN A 88 -6.74 -16.85 14.02
C ASN A 88 -6.41 -17.15 15.49
N ALA A 89 -5.13 -17.21 15.84
CA ALA A 89 -4.73 -17.41 17.22
C ALA A 89 -5.11 -16.18 18.04
N LYS A 90 -5.59 -16.43 19.26
CA LYS A 90 -5.81 -15.36 20.22
C LYS A 90 -4.44 -14.75 20.53
N ASP A 91 -4.38 -13.42 20.53
CA ASP A 91 -3.20 -12.62 20.86
C ASP A 91 -2.09 -12.51 19.79
N ASP A 92 -2.31 -13.05 18.59
CA ASP A 92 -1.41 -12.89 17.43
C ASP A 92 -1.78 -11.64 16.60
N MET A 93 -1.43 -10.47 17.12
CA MET A 93 -1.55 -9.21 16.40
C MET A 93 -0.24 -8.87 15.68
N ALA A 94 -0.33 -8.56 14.40
CA ALA A 94 0.78 -7.98 13.67
C ALA A 94 0.88 -6.48 13.96
N LEU A 95 2.11 -5.98 14.05
CA LEU A 95 2.44 -4.57 14.15
C LEU A 95 3.01 -4.10 12.82
N PHE A 96 2.34 -3.15 12.20
CA PHE A 96 2.81 -2.43 11.03
C PHE A 96 3.44 -1.13 11.51
N VAL A 97 4.64 -0.84 11.04
CA VAL A 97 5.41 0.33 11.48
C VAL A 97 6.05 1.02 10.30
N GLN A 98 5.92 2.33 10.27
CA GLN A 98 6.46 3.18 9.23
C GLN A 98 7.09 4.40 9.86
N LEU A 99 8.31 4.71 9.45
CA LEU A 99 8.99 5.94 9.81
C LEU A 99 8.74 7.00 8.73
N GLN A 100 8.12 8.10 9.12
CA GLN A 100 7.91 9.27 8.27
C GLN A 100 9.12 10.19 8.43
N SER A 101 10.07 10.09 7.51
CA SER A 101 11.35 10.80 7.52
C SER A 101 11.61 11.44 6.17
N GLY A 102 11.91 12.74 6.13
CA GLY A 102 12.33 13.40 4.89
C GLY A 102 13.67 12.89 4.36
N TRP A 103 14.51 12.33 5.25
CA TRP A 103 15.81 11.75 4.90
C TRP A 103 15.70 10.33 4.35
N LEU A 104 14.93 9.45 5.01
CA LEU A 104 14.84 8.03 4.63
C LEU A 104 13.77 7.72 3.60
N CYS A 105 12.72 8.55 3.49
CA CYS A 105 11.67 8.29 2.51
C CYS A 105 12.12 8.70 1.10
N GLY A 106 11.95 7.78 0.14
CA GLY A 106 12.29 8.01 -1.26
C GLY A 106 11.12 8.51 -2.10
N SER A 107 11.30 8.49 -3.43
CA SER A 107 10.25 8.86 -4.39
C SER A 107 9.04 7.92 -4.39
N ALA A 108 9.23 6.68 -3.91
CA ALA A 108 8.15 5.72 -3.69
C ALA A 108 7.37 5.95 -2.38
N GLY A 109 7.77 6.94 -1.58
CA GLY A 109 7.25 7.20 -0.25
C GLY A 109 8.06 6.51 0.85
N CYS A 110 7.48 6.49 2.05
CA CYS A 110 8.07 5.86 3.21
C CYS A 110 7.79 4.36 3.23
N THR A 111 8.76 3.56 3.65
CA THR A 111 8.62 2.10 3.75
C THR A 111 7.93 1.71 5.04
N THR A 112 7.19 0.60 4.99
CA THR A 112 6.52 -0.01 6.13
C THR A 112 7.10 -1.41 6.36
N SER A 113 7.51 -1.70 7.59
CA SER A 113 7.88 -3.05 8.03
C SER A 113 6.73 -3.66 8.85
N VAL A 114 6.66 -4.99 8.85
CA VAL A 114 5.64 -5.75 9.59
C VAL A 114 6.32 -6.71 10.56
N TYR A 115 5.88 -6.67 11.82
CA TYR A 115 6.40 -7.50 12.89
C TYR A 115 5.30 -8.37 13.48
N LEU A 116 5.64 -9.61 13.81
CA LEU A 116 4.79 -10.51 14.60
C LEU A 116 5.38 -10.68 15.99
N ARG A 117 4.52 -10.70 17.00
CA ARG A 117 4.94 -11.00 18.36
C ARG A 117 4.84 -12.50 18.60
N HIS A 118 5.95 -13.15 18.91
CA HIS A 118 5.99 -14.56 19.32
C HIS A 118 6.78 -14.68 20.62
N LYS A 119 6.23 -15.37 21.64
CA LYS A 119 6.89 -15.55 22.95
C LYS A 119 7.48 -14.27 23.53
N ASN A 120 6.72 -13.17 23.44
CA ASN A 120 7.12 -11.84 23.92
C ASN A 120 8.29 -11.19 23.16
N GLN A 121 8.67 -11.70 21.99
CA GLN A 121 9.67 -11.13 21.10
C GLN A 121 9.03 -10.71 19.79
N TRP A 122 9.48 -9.59 19.24
CA TRP A 122 9.06 -9.11 17.93
C TRP A 122 9.99 -9.70 16.88
N HIS A 123 9.40 -10.28 15.84
CA HIS A 123 10.10 -10.81 14.68
C HIS A 123 9.62 -10.06 13.45
N GLU A 124 10.55 -9.51 12.68
CA GLU A 124 10.24 -8.94 11.37
C GLU A 124 9.84 -10.05 10.41
N VAL A 125 8.71 -9.84 9.74
CA VAL A 125 8.14 -10.81 8.79
C VAL A 125 7.90 -10.22 7.40
N LEU A 126 8.01 -8.90 7.27
CA LEU A 126 8.04 -8.19 6.01
C LEU A 126 8.93 -6.97 6.22
N ASP A 127 10.02 -6.92 5.45
CA ASP A 127 10.99 -5.84 5.50
C ASP A 127 10.64 -4.76 4.47
N SER A 128 10.40 -3.55 4.96
CA SER A 128 10.50 -2.30 4.22
C SER A 128 9.82 -2.26 2.84
N VAL A 129 8.50 -2.43 2.80
CA VAL A 129 7.72 -2.27 1.56
C VAL A 129 7.18 -0.84 1.40
N SER A 130 7.20 -0.32 0.18
CA SER A 130 6.58 0.97 -0.15
C SER A 130 5.14 0.79 -0.63
N GLY A 131 4.31 1.79 -0.36
CA GLY A 131 2.92 1.83 -0.80
C GLY A 131 1.91 1.42 0.27
N ASN A 132 0.63 1.44 -0.12
CA ASN A 132 -0.46 1.09 0.79
C ASN A 132 -0.49 -0.42 1.01
N ILE A 133 -0.78 -0.83 2.25
CA ILE A 133 -0.94 -2.24 2.62
C ILE A 133 -2.42 -2.50 2.88
N ALA A 134 -2.92 -3.62 2.37
CA ALA A 134 -4.23 -4.14 2.71
C ALA A 134 -4.14 -5.64 3.02
N VAL A 135 -4.98 -6.12 3.92
CA VAL A 135 -5.01 -7.51 4.33
C VAL A 135 -6.04 -8.26 3.47
N LEU A 136 -5.62 -9.33 2.83
CA LEU A 136 -6.49 -10.15 1.97
C LEU A 136 -7.26 -11.20 2.78
N PRO A 137 -8.44 -11.63 2.33
CA PRO A 137 -9.19 -12.70 3.00
C PRO A 137 -8.55 -14.08 2.80
N THR A 138 -7.70 -14.25 1.78
CA THR A 138 -6.97 -15.49 1.51
C THR A 138 -5.93 -15.75 2.59
N ARG A 139 -5.63 -17.03 2.80
CA ARG A 139 -4.69 -17.46 3.83
C ARG A 139 -3.74 -18.52 3.31
N HIS A 140 -2.50 -18.46 3.77
CA HIS A 140 -1.50 -19.50 3.59
C HIS A 140 -0.91 -19.84 4.94
N GLN A 141 -0.84 -21.13 5.25
CA GLN A 141 -0.38 -21.67 6.54
C GLN A 141 -1.02 -20.97 7.77
N GLY A 142 -2.31 -20.63 7.67
CA GLY A 142 -3.08 -20.02 8.76
C GLY A 142 -2.99 -18.49 8.83
N MET A 143 -2.07 -17.86 8.10
CA MET A 143 -1.87 -16.41 8.08
C MET A 143 -2.56 -15.77 6.87
N ARG A 144 -3.15 -14.58 7.05
CA ARG A 144 -3.75 -13.79 5.96
C ARG A 144 -2.67 -13.27 5.02
N ASP A 145 -2.96 -13.29 3.73
CA ASP A 145 -2.08 -12.69 2.73
C ASP A 145 -2.15 -11.17 2.77
N LEU A 146 -1.14 -10.50 2.21
CA LEU A 146 -1.08 -9.04 2.10
C LEU A 146 -1.17 -8.62 0.63
N LEU A 147 -1.76 -7.45 0.41
CA LEU A 147 -1.78 -6.74 -0.85
C LEU A 147 -1.04 -5.43 -0.66
N ILE A 148 0.04 -5.24 -1.39
CA ILE A 148 0.88 -4.05 -1.36
C ILE A 148 0.63 -3.28 -2.65
N SER A 149 0.53 -1.95 -2.57
CA SER A 149 0.34 -1.04 -3.73
C SER A 149 -0.90 -1.29 -4.60
N GLY A 150 -1.76 -2.26 -4.25
CA GLY A 150 -3.05 -2.55 -4.88
C GLY A 150 -3.06 -3.78 -5.79
N ASP A 151 -1.90 -4.29 -6.18
CA ASP A 151 -1.73 -5.41 -7.12
C ASP A 151 -0.63 -6.40 -6.72
N ASP A 152 0.34 -5.98 -5.92
CA ASP A 152 1.42 -6.84 -5.46
C ASP A 152 0.94 -7.71 -4.29
N ARG A 153 0.65 -8.98 -4.59
CA ARG A 153 0.23 -9.94 -3.57
C ARG A 153 1.42 -10.61 -2.90
N TRP A 154 1.44 -10.58 -1.58
CA TRP A 154 2.45 -11.20 -0.75
C TRP A 154 1.85 -12.34 0.08
N ILE A 155 2.46 -13.52 -0.03
CA ILE A 155 1.97 -14.76 0.58
C ILE A 155 2.86 -15.15 1.76
N TRP A 156 2.22 -15.60 2.84
CA TRP A 156 2.92 -16.15 4.00
C TRP A 156 3.54 -17.53 3.72
N GLN A 157 4.84 -17.69 4.02
CA GLN A 157 5.60 -18.92 3.78
C GLN A 157 6.02 -19.67 5.06
N GLY A 158 5.55 -19.24 6.23
CA GLY A 158 5.82 -19.90 7.52
C GLY A 158 6.72 -19.11 8.46
N ASN A 159 7.56 -18.23 7.93
CA ASN A 159 8.45 -17.35 8.70
C ASN A 159 8.46 -15.88 8.21
N GLY A 160 7.79 -15.60 7.09
CA GLY A 160 7.76 -14.28 6.47
C GLY A 160 6.86 -14.24 5.25
N TYR A 161 6.58 -13.03 4.79
CA TYR A 161 5.86 -12.77 3.56
C TYR A 161 6.82 -12.75 2.37
N GLN A 162 6.40 -13.35 1.27
CA GLN A 162 7.13 -13.31 0.00
C GLN A 162 6.23 -12.78 -1.11
N ASP A 163 6.81 -11.95 -1.96
CA ASP A 163 6.17 -11.46 -3.17
C ASP A 163 5.83 -12.64 -4.10
N THR A 164 4.69 -12.52 -4.78
CA THR A 164 4.24 -13.46 -5.81
C THR A 164 4.41 -12.94 -7.22
N ALA A 165 4.93 -11.72 -7.39
CA ALA A 165 5.27 -11.16 -8.69
C ALA A 165 6.21 -12.13 -9.42
N PRO A 166 5.88 -12.53 -10.66
CA PRO A 166 6.79 -13.33 -11.45
C PRO A 166 8.06 -12.52 -11.68
N THR A 167 9.22 -13.04 -11.28
CA THR A 167 10.51 -12.45 -11.62
C THR A 167 10.54 -12.26 -13.13
N ALA A 168 10.75 -11.01 -13.58
CA ALA A 168 10.85 -10.73 -15.01
C ALA A 168 11.89 -11.68 -15.64
N PRO A 169 11.57 -12.37 -16.75
CA PRO A 169 12.52 -13.26 -17.37
C PRO A 169 13.79 -12.47 -17.69
N LEU A 170 14.95 -12.97 -17.25
CA LEU A 170 16.24 -12.35 -17.56
C LEU A 170 16.55 -12.33 -19.07
N GLY A 171 15.68 -12.91 -19.91
CA GLY A 171 15.73 -12.85 -21.36
C GLY A 171 17.14 -13.11 -21.88
N ASN A 172 17.63 -12.18 -22.69
CA ASN A 172 18.99 -12.16 -23.23
C ASN A 172 19.93 -11.19 -22.48
N LEU A 173 19.61 -10.79 -21.24
CA LEU A 173 20.38 -9.82 -20.46
C LEU A 173 21.84 -10.26 -20.32
N LYS A 174 22.08 -11.55 -20.05
CA LYS A 174 23.43 -12.13 -19.97
C LYS A 174 24.25 -11.89 -21.26
N GLN A 175 23.66 -12.16 -22.42
CA GLN A 175 24.31 -11.94 -23.72
C GLN A 175 24.48 -10.46 -24.06
N SER A 176 23.61 -9.58 -23.53
CA SER A 176 23.77 -8.13 -23.66
C SER A 176 24.97 -7.63 -22.85
N ILE A 177 25.13 -8.11 -21.61
CA ILE A 177 26.24 -7.77 -20.72
C ILE A 177 27.56 -8.26 -21.30
N GLU A 178 27.63 -9.52 -21.75
CA GLU A 178 28.83 -10.11 -22.36
C GLU A 178 29.31 -9.30 -23.58
N ARG A 179 28.40 -8.98 -24.52
CA ARG A 179 28.74 -8.14 -25.68
C ARG A 179 29.20 -6.73 -25.30
N HIS A 180 28.62 -6.16 -24.24
CA HIS A 180 29.03 -4.84 -23.77
C HIS A 180 30.45 -4.90 -23.17
N GLN A 181 30.74 -5.90 -22.34
CA GLN A 181 32.06 -6.10 -21.72
C GLN A 181 33.14 -6.38 -22.78
N GLU A 182 32.85 -7.21 -23.78
CA GLU A 182 33.75 -7.47 -24.92
C GLU A 182 34.06 -6.19 -25.72
N LYS A 183 33.07 -5.29 -25.86
CA LYS A 183 33.25 -3.99 -26.52
C LYS A 183 34.00 -2.97 -25.64
N MET A 184 33.94 -3.10 -24.32
CA MET A 184 34.72 -2.28 -23.38
C MET A 184 36.18 -2.75 -23.32
N GLY A 185 36.45 -4.06 -23.33
CA GLY A 185 37.80 -4.63 -23.26
C GLY A 185 38.60 -4.62 -24.57
N LYS A 186 38.00 -4.20 -25.69
CA LYS A 186 38.68 -3.99 -26.98
C LYS A 186 39.04 -2.51 -27.26
N ARG A 187 38.92 -1.63 -26.25
CA ARG A 187 39.20 -0.20 -26.36
C ARG A 187 40.58 0.20 -25.81
N ASP A 188 41.49 -0.76 -25.77
CA ASP A 188 42.92 -0.57 -25.50
C ASP A 188 43.73 -0.84 -26.77
#